data_AF-A0AA41Z8B1-F1
#
_entry.id   AF-A0AA41Z8B1-F1
#
_cell.length_a   1.000
_cell.length_b   1.000
_cell.length_c   1.000
_cell.angle_alpha   90.00
_cell.angle_beta   90.00
_cell.angle_gamma   90.00
#
_symmetry.space_group_name_H-M   'P 1'
#
loop_
_entity.id
_entity.type
_entity.pdbx_description
1 polymer ?
#
loop_
_entity_poly.entity_id
_entity_poly.type
_entity_poly.pdbx_seq_one_letter_code
_entity_poly.pdbx_strand_id
1 'polypeptide(L)'
;MHQTDDAAARQAAFETEVAGRFGLLPNFFQSASEAPGLIAELWGFARSAYIDNPLPPLFKERLFVHLSRFCEVRYCIVRHVGFLIGQGHPAGDPEAKPQSVGEVVALLRQPSIPGVKSLDASLSRLESCDSPLAIPQPATQEEADIFAAASVLFLHPTKSDRARGALRTALGGATNELLTAFLAFIRTAHYWTETHPEIAFERDVEDLMRMHEDLAALLLTPTGAPARKSDSASTTS
;
A
#
# COMPACT_ATOMS: atom_id res chain seq x y z
N MET A 1 5.35 -28.72 29.32
CA MET A 1 3.91 -28.40 29.29
C MET A 1 3.64 -26.92 29.53
N HIS A 2 4.20 -26.28 30.57
CA HIS A 2 3.87 -24.88 30.88
C HIS A 2 4.31 -23.82 29.84
N GLN A 3 5.40 -24.06 29.09
CA GLN A 3 5.97 -23.09 28.15
C GLN A 3 5.25 -23.04 26.79
N THR A 4 4.64 -24.16 26.38
CA THR A 4 3.85 -24.27 25.13
C THR A 4 2.47 -23.62 25.27
N ASP A 5 1.85 -23.70 26.45
CA ASP A 5 0.54 -23.11 26.71
C ASP A 5 0.61 -21.58 26.70
N ASP A 6 1.71 -21.01 27.19
CA ASP A 6 1.96 -19.56 27.21
C ASP A 6 2.24 -19.01 25.80
N ALA A 7 3.01 -19.72 24.98
CA ALA A 7 3.25 -19.34 23.59
C ALA A 7 1.96 -19.32 22.74
N ALA A 8 1.12 -20.35 22.89
CA ALA A 8 -0.17 -20.43 22.21
C ALA A 8 -1.13 -19.31 22.66
N ALA A 9 -1.16 -19.00 23.97
CA ALA A 9 -1.98 -17.91 24.49
C ALA A 9 -1.53 -16.54 23.94
N ARG A 10 -0.22 -16.29 23.85
CA ARG A 10 0.32 -15.05 23.26
C ARG A 10 -0.01 -14.92 21.77
N GLN A 11 0.08 -16.01 21.02
CA GLN A 11 -0.30 -16.03 19.61
C GLN A 11 -1.79 -15.70 19.43
N ALA A 12 -2.67 -16.34 20.22
CA ALA A 12 -4.10 -16.06 20.16
C ALA A 12 -4.45 -14.61 20.52
N ALA A 13 -3.75 -14.03 21.51
CA ALA A 13 -3.92 -12.62 21.88
C ALA A 13 -3.48 -11.68 20.75
N PHE A 14 -2.36 -11.98 20.10
CA PHE A 14 -1.87 -11.25 18.93
C PHE A 14 -2.87 -11.28 17.77
N GLU A 15 -3.35 -12.48 17.39
CA GLU A 15 -4.33 -12.65 16.32
C GLU A 15 -5.63 -11.91 16.62
N THR A 16 -6.09 -11.94 17.88
CA THR A 16 -7.27 -11.20 18.33
C THR A 16 -7.07 -9.69 18.21
N GLU A 17 -5.89 -9.17 18.56
CA GLU A 17 -5.58 -7.75 18.39
C GLU A 17 -5.62 -7.34 16.92
N VAL A 18 -4.91 -8.08 16.06
CA VAL A 18 -4.86 -7.82 14.61
C VAL A 18 -6.27 -7.88 14.01
N ALA A 19 -7.03 -8.92 14.33
CA ALA A 19 -8.41 -9.09 13.88
C ALA A 19 -9.31 -7.96 14.35
N GLY A 20 -9.16 -7.49 15.60
CA GLY A 20 -9.91 -6.37 16.14
C GLY A 20 -9.63 -5.06 15.39
N ARG A 21 -8.37 -4.81 15.00
CA ARG A 21 -8.01 -3.61 14.23
C ARG A 21 -8.57 -3.67 12.81
N PHE A 22 -8.35 -4.76 12.07
CA PHE A 22 -8.74 -4.84 10.66
C PHE A 22 -10.18 -5.32 10.41
N GLY A 23 -10.88 -5.84 11.42
CA GLY A 23 -12.18 -6.51 11.23
C GLY A 23 -12.07 -7.93 10.65
N LEU A 24 -10.85 -8.36 10.32
CA LEU A 24 -10.47 -9.73 9.96
C LEU A 24 -8.99 -9.94 10.31
N LEU A 25 -8.51 -11.18 10.28
CA LEU A 25 -7.08 -11.48 10.42
C LEU A 25 -6.46 -11.65 9.02
N PRO A 26 -5.69 -10.67 8.49
CA PRO A 26 -5.04 -10.85 7.20
C PRO A 26 -4.02 -12.00 7.26
N ASN A 27 -3.99 -12.84 6.23
CA ASN A 27 -3.04 -13.95 6.10
C ASN A 27 -1.57 -13.49 6.15
N PHE A 28 -1.30 -12.23 5.79
CA PHE A 28 -0.01 -11.58 6.03
C PHE A 28 0.49 -11.76 7.48
N PHE A 29 -0.38 -11.56 8.48
CA PHE A 29 -0.03 -11.66 9.89
C PHE A 29 -0.07 -13.09 10.45
N GLN A 30 -0.37 -14.07 9.60
CA GLN A 30 -0.29 -15.51 9.92
C GLN A 30 0.96 -16.17 9.32
N SER A 31 1.82 -15.38 8.64
CA SER A 31 3.05 -15.86 8.00
C SER A 31 4.21 -16.05 9.00
N ALA A 32 5.35 -16.52 8.50
CA ALA A 32 6.60 -16.73 9.25
C ALA A 32 6.45 -17.65 10.49
N SER A 33 5.68 -18.73 10.38
CA SER A 33 5.50 -19.72 11.45
C SER A 33 6.81 -20.35 11.96
N GLU A 34 7.86 -20.34 11.13
CA GLU A 34 9.19 -20.86 11.49
C GLU A 34 10.00 -19.90 12.38
N ALA A 35 9.57 -18.64 12.54
CA ALA A 35 10.21 -17.64 13.38
C ALA A 35 9.21 -16.99 14.36
N PRO A 36 8.81 -17.69 15.43
CA PRO A 36 7.83 -17.18 16.39
C PRO A 36 8.19 -15.81 16.95
N GLY A 37 7.24 -14.88 16.94
CA GLY A 37 7.40 -13.51 17.43
C GLY A 37 7.85 -12.48 16.37
N LEU A 38 8.45 -12.91 15.25
CA LEU A 38 8.88 -11.97 14.20
C LEU A 38 7.70 -11.18 13.62
N ILE A 39 6.56 -11.84 13.42
CA ILE A 39 5.37 -11.19 12.87
C ILE A 39 4.76 -10.14 13.84
N ALA A 40 4.97 -10.30 15.15
CA ALA A 40 4.54 -9.33 16.15
C ALA A 40 5.40 -8.05 16.13
N GLU A 41 6.70 -8.16 15.81
CA GLU A 41 7.56 -7.00 15.58
C GLU A 41 7.15 -6.24 14.30
N LEU A 42 6.86 -6.97 13.24
CA LEU A 42 6.34 -6.39 11.99
C LEU A 42 4.98 -5.69 12.21
N TRP A 43 4.14 -6.27 13.06
CA TRP A 43 2.91 -5.63 13.53
C TRP A 43 3.17 -4.33 14.29
N GLY A 44 4.20 -4.27 15.14
CA GLY A 44 4.62 -3.03 15.80
C GLY A 44 4.93 -1.91 14.81
N PHE A 45 5.60 -2.24 13.70
CA PHE A 45 5.85 -1.28 12.63
C PHE A 45 4.57 -0.91 11.86
N ALA A 46 3.72 -1.90 11.53
CA ALA A 46 2.42 -1.67 10.89
C ALA A 46 1.55 -0.70 11.70
N ARG A 47 1.48 -0.87 13.02
CA ARG A 47 0.75 0.03 13.91
C ARG A 47 1.25 1.46 13.80
N SER A 48 2.54 1.69 13.99
CA SER A 48 3.08 3.05 14.00
C SER A 48 3.07 3.74 12.63
N ALA A 49 3.40 3.03 11.56
CA ALA A 49 3.60 3.61 10.24
C ALA A 49 2.34 3.63 9.37
N TYR A 50 1.36 2.78 9.67
CA TYR A 50 0.16 2.62 8.85
C TYR A 50 -1.14 2.77 9.64
N ILE A 51 -1.32 2.07 10.75
CA ILE A 51 -2.65 1.99 11.39
C ILE A 51 -2.90 3.21 12.27
N ASP A 52 -2.02 3.46 13.24
CA ASP A 52 -2.06 4.61 14.16
C ASP A 52 -1.48 5.89 13.53
N ASN A 53 -1.04 5.81 12.27
CA ASN A 53 -0.63 6.96 11.47
C ASN A 53 -1.86 7.88 11.25
N PRO A 54 -1.80 9.17 11.65
CA PRO A 54 -2.96 10.07 11.66
C PRO A 54 -3.36 10.57 10.27
N LEU A 55 -2.70 10.13 9.21
CA LEU A 55 -3.19 10.33 7.85
C LEU A 55 -4.60 9.68 7.70
N PRO A 56 -5.54 10.32 6.97
CA PRO A 56 -6.87 9.77 6.74
C PRO A 56 -6.85 8.32 6.22
N PRO A 57 -7.68 7.42 6.76
CA PRO A 57 -7.70 6.01 6.37
C PRO A 57 -7.86 5.78 4.86
N LEU A 58 -8.82 6.46 4.23
CA LEU A 58 -9.03 6.33 2.79
C LEU A 58 -7.85 6.84 1.97
N PHE A 59 -7.18 7.91 2.40
CA PHE A 59 -5.97 8.37 1.73
C PHE A 59 -4.85 7.32 1.82
N LYS A 60 -4.66 6.72 3.01
CA LYS A 60 -3.68 5.65 3.21
C LYS A 60 -3.99 4.46 2.30
N GLU A 61 -5.20 3.93 2.32
CA GLU A 61 -5.59 2.79 1.49
C GLU A 61 -5.47 3.06 -0.01
N ARG A 62 -5.93 4.22 -0.49
CA ARG A 62 -5.86 4.57 -1.91
C ARG A 62 -4.41 4.68 -2.39
N LEU A 63 -3.53 5.28 -1.59
CA LEU A 63 -2.10 5.33 -1.89
C LEU A 63 -1.47 3.94 -1.85
N PHE A 64 -1.86 3.10 -0.88
CA PHE A 64 -1.39 1.71 -0.79
C PHE A 64 -1.76 0.93 -2.06
N VAL A 65 -3.03 1.00 -2.48
CA VAL A 65 -3.51 0.37 -3.72
C VAL A 65 -2.76 0.91 -4.94
N HIS A 66 -2.61 2.24 -5.04
CA HIS A 66 -1.89 2.88 -6.15
C HIS A 66 -0.44 2.37 -6.26
N LEU A 67 0.30 2.33 -5.15
CA LEU A 67 1.69 1.90 -5.13
C LEU A 67 1.84 0.38 -5.28
N SER A 68 0.87 -0.41 -4.84
CA SER A 68 0.88 -1.87 -4.98
C SER A 68 0.75 -2.34 -6.43
N ARG A 69 0.44 -1.44 -7.36
CA ARG A 69 0.51 -1.71 -8.80
C ARG A 69 1.92 -1.99 -9.30
N PHE A 70 2.94 -1.55 -8.56
CA PHE A 70 4.35 -1.78 -8.84
C PHE A 70 4.92 -3.04 -8.21
N CYS A 71 4.16 -3.71 -7.33
CA CYS A 71 4.53 -4.98 -6.74
C CYS A 71 4.10 -6.13 -7.66
N GLU A 72 5.01 -7.08 -7.90
CA GLU A 72 4.73 -8.24 -8.75
C GLU A 72 3.74 -9.20 -8.07
N VAL A 73 3.91 -9.42 -6.76
CA VAL A 73 2.98 -10.22 -5.95
C VAL A 73 1.72 -9.41 -5.65
N ARG A 74 0.56 -10.01 -5.97
CA ARG A 74 -0.73 -9.29 -6.00
C ARG A 74 -1.49 -9.29 -4.67
N TYR A 75 -0.93 -9.87 -3.61
CA TYR A 75 -1.56 -9.91 -2.28
C TYR A 75 -1.91 -8.51 -1.77
N CYS A 76 -0.94 -7.60 -1.72
CA CYS A 76 -1.19 -6.26 -1.19
C CYS A 76 -2.28 -5.52 -1.96
N ILE A 77 -2.20 -5.46 -3.30
CA ILE A 77 -3.21 -4.73 -4.08
C ILE A 77 -4.61 -5.32 -3.91
N VAL A 78 -4.74 -6.66 -3.88
CA VAL A 78 -6.03 -7.34 -3.70
C VAL A 78 -6.59 -7.07 -2.31
N ARG A 79 -5.77 -7.25 -1.26
CA ARG A 79 -6.21 -7.06 0.12
C ARG A 79 -6.62 -5.63 0.42
N HIS A 80 -5.83 -4.65 -0.02
CA HIS A 80 -6.11 -3.24 0.18
C HIS A 80 -7.29 -2.74 -0.66
N VAL A 81 -7.54 -3.32 -1.84
CA VAL A 81 -8.81 -3.10 -2.55
C VAL A 81 -9.99 -3.69 -1.78
N GLY A 82 -9.84 -4.87 -1.19
CA GLY A 82 -10.83 -5.44 -0.28
C GLY A 82 -11.20 -4.47 0.85
N PHE A 83 -10.20 -3.88 1.52
CA PHE A 83 -10.47 -2.86 2.53
C PHE A 83 -11.22 -1.65 1.98
N LEU A 84 -10.79 -1.09 0.84
CA LEU A 84 -11.44 0.08 0.23
C LEU A 84 -12.94 -0.13 -0.02
N ILE A 85 -13.38 -1.35 -0.32
CA ILE A 85 -14.78 -1.64 -0.64
C ILE A 85 -15.57 -2.28 0.51
N GLY A 86 -15.00 -2.27 1.73
CA GLY A 86 -15.70 -2.67 2.94
C GLY A 86 -15.50 -4.14 3.37
N GLN A 87 -14.49 -4.83 2.84
CA GLN A 87 -14.07 -6.15 3.33
C GLN A 87 -13.02 -5.99 4.45
N GLY A 88 -13.46 -5.41 5.58
CA GLY A 88 -12.65 -5.06 6.75
C GLY A 88 -12.68 -3.57 7.09
N HIS A 89 -11.73 -3.13 7.93
CA HIS A 89 -11.56 -1.75 8.39
C HIS A 89 -10.36 -1.09 7.69
N PRO A 90 -10.58 -0.18 6.73
CA PRO A 90 -9.54 0.63 6.10
C PRO A 90 -8.57 1.23 7.11
N ALA A 91 -7.28 0.90 7.01
CA ALA A 91 -6.23 1.33 7.92
C ALA A 91 -6.59 1.24 9.42
N GLY A 92 -7.42 0.27 9.79
CA GLY A 92 -7.89 0.03 11.15
C GLY A 92 -8.99 0.97 11.65
N ASP A 93 -9.64 1.73 10.78
CA ASP A 93 -10.79 2.58 11.12
C ASP A 93 -12.12 1.91 10.71
N PRO A 94 -12.96 1.47 11.67
CA PRO A 94 -14.26 0.87 11.38
C PRO A 94 -15.30 1.87 10.87
N GLU A 95 -15.09 3.18 11.07
CA GLU A 95 -16.01 4.24 10.63
C GLU A 95 -15.68 4.76 9.23
N ALA A 96 -14.58 4.30 8.63
CA ALA A 96 -14.20 4.66 7.28
C ALA A 96 -15.23 4.14 6.27
N LYS A 97 -15.83 5.07 5.51
CA LYS A 97 -16.86 4.73 4.52
C LYS A 97 -16.28 3.93 3.36
N PRO A 98 -16.83 2.76 3.03
CA PRO A 98 -16.44 2.02 1.84
C PRO A 98 -16.61 2.82 0.55
N GLN A 99 -15.68 2.66 -0.38
CA GLN A 99 -15.79 3.08 -1.77
C GLN A 99 -16.56 2.02 -2.57
N SER A 100 -17.24 2.47 -3.62
CA SER A 100 -17.83 1.58 -4.62
C SER A 100 -16.76 0.91 -5.48
N VAL A 101 -17.12 -0.22 -6.10
CA VAL A 101 -16.28 -0.87 -7.11
C VAL A 101 -15.93 0.10 -8.25
N GLY A 102 -16.87 0.95 -8.67
CA GLY A 102 -16.63 1.94 -9.72
C GLY A 102 -15.54 2.96 -9.36
N GLU A 103 -15.53 3.44 -8.12
CA GLU A 103 -14.50 4.37 -7.64
C GLU A 103 -13.11 3.71 -7.57
N VAL A 104 -13.04 2.44 -7.13
CA VAL A 104 -11.77 1.70 -7.10
C VAL A 104 -11.29 1.37 -8.52
N VAL A 105 -12.18 1.00 -9.43
CA VAL A 105 -11.84 0.80 -10.85
C VAL A 105 -11.31 2.09 -11.46
N ALA A 106 -11.91 3.24 -11.15
CA ALA A 106 -11.41 4.54 -11.61
C ALA A 106 -9.98 4.81 -11.10
N LEU A 107 -9.70 4.53 -9.82
CA LEU A 107 -8.35 4.62 -9.24
C LEU A 107 -7.36 3.69 -9.97
N LEU A 108 -7.71 2.42 -10.17
CA LEU A 108 -6.85 1.42 -10.81
C LEU A 108 -6.57 1.73 -12.29
N ARG A 109 -7.49 2.43 -12.97
CA ARG A 109 -7.35 2.83 -14.38
C ARG A 109 -6.51 4.09 -14.58
N GLN A 110 -6.22 4.85 -13.52
CA GLN A 110 -5.28 5.97 -13.65
C GLN A 110 -3.91 5.44 -14.12
N PRO A 111 -3.12 6.23 -14.86
CA PRO A 111 -1.75 5.85 -15.18
C PRO A 111 -0.96 5.58 -13.89
N SER A 112 -0.33 4.41 -13.77
CA SER A 112 0.49 4.08 -12.59
C SER A 112 1.69 5.03 -12.48
N ILE A 113 2.34 5.31 -13.61
CA ILE A 113 3.42 6.31 -13.72
C ILE A 113 2.95 7.45 -14.64
N PRO A 114 2.91 8.70 -14.17
CA PRO A 114 2.64 9.83 -15.04
C PRO A 114 3.77 10.01 -16.07
N GLY A 115 3.42 10.33 -17.31
CA GLY A 115 4.42 10.74 -18.30
C GLY A 115 5.16 12.02 -17.85
N VAL A 116 6.38 12.24 -18.34
CA VAL A 116 7.29 13.33 -17.89
C VAL A 116 6.59 14.69 -17.77
N LYS A 117 5.84 15.10 -18.79
CA LYS A 117 5.10 16.38 -18.77
C LYS A 117 4.03 16.45 -17.67
N SER A 118 3.34 15.34 -17.42
CA SER A 118 2.31 15.25 -16.38
C SER A 118 2.95 15.29 -14.99
N LEU A 119 4.07 14.58 -14.80
CA LEU A 119 4.82 14.60 -13.55
C LEU A 119 5.33 16.01 -13.25
N ASP A 120 5.94 16.68 -14.22
CA ASP A 120 6.44 18.06 -14.06
C ASP A 120 5.33 19.01 -13.62
N ALA A 121 4.15 18.91 -14.23
CA ALA A 121 3.00 19.72 -13.87
C ALA A 121 2.50 19.44 -12.45
N SER A 122 2.45 18.18 -12.03
CA SER A 122 2.11 17.80 -10.64
C SER A 122 3.12 18.35 -9.64
N LEU A 123 4.42 18.20 -9.90
CA LEU A 123 5.47 18.71 -9.02
C LEU A 123 5.42 20.23 -8.91
N SER A 124 5.22 20.94 -10.03
CA SER A 124 5.09 22.40 -10.01
C SER A 124 3.89 22.89 -9.22
N ARG A 125 2.75 22.18 -9.26
CA ARG A 125 1.58 22.53 -8.42
C ARG A 125 1.88 22.36 -6.94
N LEU A 126 2.49 21.25 -6.54
CA LEU A 126 2.89 20.99 -5.16
C LEU A 126 3.95 21.99 -4.66
N GLU A 127 4.89 22.39 -5.53
CA GLU A 127 5.92 23.40 -5.23
C GLU A 127 5.32 24.81 -5.05
N SER A 128 4.15 25.07 -5.65
CA SER A 128 3.46 26.37 -5.60
C SER A 128 2.54 26.56 -4.40
N CYS A 129 2.45 25.59 -3.50
CA CYS A 129 1.62 25.72 -2.30
C CYS A 129 2.23 26.75 -1.32
N ASP A 130 1.52 27.85 -1.08
CA ASP A 130 1.94 28.89 -0.13
C ASP A 130 1.82 28.46 1.34
N SER A 131 1.04 27.41 1.61
CA SER A 131 0.87 26.79 2.92
C SER A 131 0.65 25.29 2.81
N PRO A 132 0.93 24.52 3.88
CA PRO A 132 0.68 23.09 3.87
C PRO A 132 -0.79 22.77 3.58
N LEU A 133 -1.00 21.89 2.60
CA LEU A 133 -2.29 21.33 2.24
C LEU A 133 -2.80 20.47 3.39
N ALA A 134 -4.12 20.55 3.63
CA ALA A 134 -4.80 19.45 4.28
C ALA A 134 -4.70 18.19 3.39
N ILE A 135 -4.70 17.00 3.99
CA ILE A 135 -4.71 15.77 3.19
C ILE A 135 -5.95 15.78 2.28
N PRO A 136 -5.78 15.62 0.96
CA PRO A 136 -6.88 15.79 0.03
C PRO A 136 -7.93 14.70 0.16
N GLN A 137 -9.12 15.04 -0.29
CA GLN A 137 -10.21 14.07 -0.44
C GLN A 137 -9.92 13.12 -1.62
N PRO A 138 -10.57 11.94 -1.65
CA PRO A 138 -10.45 11.02 -2.77
C PRO A 138 -10.79 11.67 -4.12
N ALA A 139 -10.04 11.28 -5.15
CA ALA A 139 -10.25 11.65 -6.55
C ALA A 139 -10.15 13.15 -6.86
N THR A 140 -9.42 13.93 -6.05
CA THR A 140 -9.07 15.32 -6.41
C THR A 140 -7.74 15.41 -7.15
N GLN A 141 -7.47 16.57 -7.75
CA GLN A 141 -6.22 16.83 -8.44
C GLN A 141 -5.02 16.83 -7.48
N GLU A 142 -5.21 17.32 -6.26
CA GLU A 142 -4.18 17.33 -5.21
C GLU A 142 -3.81 15.92 -4.77
N GLU A 143 -4.79 15.01 -4.66
CA GLU A 143 -4.52 13.58 -4.39
C GLU A 143 -3.67 12.99 -5.52
N ALA A 144 -4.07 13.23 -6.77
CA ALA A 144 -3.34 12.73 -7.93
C ALA A 144 -1.90 13.28 -8.00
N ASP A 145 -1.68 14.54 -7.63
CA ASP A 145 -0.36 15.16 -7.60
C ASP A 145 0.53 14.56 -6.51
N ILE A 146 -0.01 14.36 -5.32
CA ILE A 146 0.69 13.69 -4.23
C ILE A 146 1.02 12.25 -4.63
N PHE A 147 0.09 11.52 -5.26
CA PHE A 147 0.33 10.14 -5.70
C PHE A 147 1.41 10.07 -6.77
N ALA A 148 1.42 11.01 -7.71
CA ALA A 148 2.48 11.12 -8.72
C ALA A 148 3.87 11.32 -8.08
N ALA A 149 3.99 12.29 -7.18
CA ALA A 149 5.25 12.58 -6.50
C ALA A 149 5.68 11.42 -5.57
N ALA A 150 4.74 10.84 -4.82
CA ALA A 150 4.97 9.70 -3.94
C ALA A 150 5.40 8.46 -4.72
N SER A 151 4.86 8.22 -5.92
CA SER A 151 5.25 7.10 -6.78
C SER A 151 6.71 7.20 -7.20
N VAL A 152 7.16 8.38 -7.64
CA VAL A 152 8.55 8.58 -8.05
C VAL A 152 9.49 8.44 -6.84
N LEU A 153 9.13 9.03 -5.70
CA LEU A 153 9.88 8.89 -4.45
C LEU A 153 9.96 7.42 -3.99
N PHE A 154 8.87 6.68 -4.09
CA PHE A 154 8.77 5.27 -3.71
C PHE A 154 9.65 4.37 -4.59
N LEU A 155 9.62 4.57 -5.92
CA LEU A 155 10.37 3.77 -6.89
C LEU A 155 11.85 4.14 -6.94
N HIS A 156 12.20 5.42 -6.74
CA HIS A 156 13.55 5.93 -6.92
C HIS A 156 13.98 6.87 -5.78
N PRO A 157 14.03 6.39 -4.51
CA PRO A 157 14.18 7.26 -3.34
C PRO A 157 15.45 8.12 -3.34
N THR A 158 16.54 7.67 -3.97
CA THR A 158 17.80 8.41 -4.07
C THR A 158 17.91 9.32 -5.30
N LYS A 159 16.94 9.27 -6.22
CA LYS A 159 16.93 10.06 -7.47
C LYS A 159 15.66 10.93 -7.60
N SER A 160 15.05 11.27 -6.47
CA SER A 160 13.73 11.91 -6.40
C SER A 160 13.75 13.22 -5.61
N ASP A 161 14.85 13.96 -5.66
CA ASP A 161 15.03 15.17 -4.83
C ASP A 161 13.94 16.21 -5.06
N ARG A 162 13.55 16.43 -6.31
CA ARG A 162 12.45 17.33 -6.66
C ARG A 162 11.10 16.84 -6.09
N ALA A 163 10.77 15.57 -6.28
CA ALA A 163 9.52 15.00 -5.74
C ALA A 163 9.49 15.04 -4.21
N ARG A 164 10.61 14.76 -3.54
CA ARG A 164 10.75 14.88 -2.08
C ARG A 164 10.58 16.32 -1.61
N GLY A 165 11.19 17.28 -2.32
CA GLY A 165 11.04 18.71 -2.05
C GLY A 165 9.60 19.18 -2.22
N ALA A 166 8.97 18.83 -3.34
CA ALA A 166 7.58 19.17 -3.65
C ALA A 166 6.60 18.63 -2.60
N LEU A 167 6.73 17.36 -2.20
CA LEU A 167 5.91 16.77 -1.13
C LEU A 167 6.12 17.48 0.21
N ARG A 168 7.37 17.78 0.57
CA ARG A 168 7.68 18.51 1.81
C ARG A 168 7.09 19.92 1.81
N THR A 169 7.15 20.63 0.69
CA THR A 169 6.54 21.96 0.53
C THR A 169 5.02 21.87 0.68
N ALA A 170 4.39 20.96 -0.07
CA ALA A 170 2.94 20.83 -0.09
C ALA A 170 2.34 20.29 1.22
N LEU A 171 3.00 19.36 1.91
CA LEU A 171 2.45 18.70 3.10
C LEU A 171 2.96 19.31 4.42
N GLY A 172 4.03 20.09 4.37
CA GLY A 172 4.78 20.51 5.55
C GLY A 172 5.62 19.37 6.16
N GLY A 173 6.48 19.72 7.11
CA GLY A 173 7.48 18.80 7.67
C GLY A 173 6.88 17.57 8.34
N ALA A 174 5.96 17.76 9.30
CA ALA A 174 5.42 16.67 10.11
C ALA A 174 4.61 15.65 9.27
N THR A 175 3.69 16.12 8.44
CA THR A 175 2.89 15.28 7.54
C THR A 175 3.77 14.54 6.53
N ASN A 176 4.84 15.18 6.03
CA ASN A 176 5.77 14.53 5.12
C ASN A 176 6.56 13.39 5.81
N GLU A 177 6.94 13.52 7.08
CA GLU A 177 7.56 12.41 7.84
C GLU A 177 6.57 11.25 8.05
N LEU A 178 5.31 11.55 8.36
CA LEU A 178 4.25 10.54 8.48
C LEU A 178 3.99 9.81 7.16
N LEU A 179 3.97 10.54 6.03
CA LEU A 179 3.90 9.95 4.70
C LEU A 179 5.13 9.08 4.43
N THR A 180 6.33 9.53 4.79
CA THR A 180 7.57 8.77 4.59
C THR A 180 7.57 7.46 5.38
N ALA A 181 7.13 7.49 6.65
CA ALA A 181 6.96 6.28 7.46
C ALA A 181 5.95 5.31 6.80
N PHE A 182 4.82 5.84 6.31
CA PHE A 182 3.83 5.03 5.61
C PHE A 182 4.37 4.40 4.31
N LEU A 183 5.09 5.17 3.48
CA LEU A 183 5.77 4.65 2.29
C LEU A 183 6.77 3.55 2.64
N ALA A 184 7.51 3.70 3.74
CA ALA A 184 8.43 2.68 4.21
C ALA A 184 7.71 1.39 4.60
N PHE A 185 6.55 1.48 5.28
CA PHE A 185 5.74 0.30 5.59
C PHE A 185 5.20 -0.39 4.34
N ILE A 186 4.71 0.36 3.35
CA ILE A 186 4.27 -0.22 2.07
C ILE A 186 5.41 -1.03 1.43
N ARG A 187 6.64 -0.50 1.39
CA ARG A 187 7.80 -1.24 0.87
C ARG A 187 8.08 -2.51 1.66
N THR A 188 7.98 -2.45 2.98
CA THR A 188 8.14 -3.63 3.84
C THR A 188 7.08 -4.68 3.54
N ALA A 189 5.81 -4.29 3.41
CA ALA A 189 4.73 -5.21 3.10
C ALA A 189 4.89 -5.84 1.70
N HIS A 190 5.27 -5.04 0.69
CA HIS A 190 5.57 -5.52 -0.66
C HIS A 190 6.70 -6.55 -0.62
N TYR A 191 7.84 -6.17 -0.05
CA TYR A 191 8.98 -7.08 0.07
C TYR A 191 8.61 -8.36 0.81
N TRP A 192 7.87 -8.24 1.92
CA TRP A 192 7.46 -9.39 2.71
C TRP A 192 6.60 -10.37 1.92
N THR A 193 5.63 -9.86 1.15
CA THR A 193 4.76 -10.71 0.33
C THR A 193 5.49 -11.29 -0.89
N GLU A 194 6.48 -10.59 -1.43
CA GLU A 194 7.37 -11.13 -2.48
C GLU A 194 8.22 -12.30 -1.98
N THR A 195 8.62 -12.28 -0.70
CA THR A 195 9.43 -13.36 -0.10
C THR A 195 8.59 -14.46 0.57
N HIS A 196 7.27 -14.32 0.62
CA HIS A 196 6.33 -15.29 1.18
C HIS A 196 5.18 -15.56 0.18
N PRO A 197 5.48 -16.14 -1.00
CA PRO A 197 4.49 -16.36 -2.05
C PRO A 197 3.38 -17.36 -1.66
N GLU A 198 3.57 -18.11 -0.57
CA GLU A 198 2.58 -19.01 0.02
C GLU A 198 1.43 -18.29 0.72
N ILE A 199 1.52 -16.97 0.96
CA ILE A 199 0.43 -16.19 1.53
C ILE A 199 -0.74 -16.18 0.54
N ALA A 200 -1.79 -16.94 0.87
CA ALA A 200 -3.02 -16.99 0.09
C ALA A 200 -3.88 -15.74 0.30
N PHE A 201 -4.74 -15.43 -0.67
CA PHE A 201 -5.80 -14.45 -0.48
C PHE A 201 -6.82 -14.95 0.55
N GLU A 202 -7.43 -14.03 1.28
CA GLU A 202 -8.55 -14.38 2.13
C GLU A 202 -9.82 -14.59 1.31
N ARG A 203 -10.73 -15.40 1.85
CA ARG A 203 -11.94 -15.85 1.13
C ARG A 203 -12.86 -14.71 0.68
N ASP A 204 -12.94 -13.64 1.46
CA ASP A 204 -13.77 -12.47 1.16
C ASP A 204 -13.33 -11.76 -0.13
N VAL A 205 -12.03 -11.62 -0.37
CA VAL A 205 -11.49 -11.03 -1.60
C VAL A 205 -11.47 -12.01 -2.77
N GLU A 206 -11.36 -13.31 -2.51
CA GLU A 206 -11.59 -14.32 -3.55
C GLU A 206 -13.04 -14.28 -4.06
N ASP A 207 -14.00 -14.24 -3.14
CA ASP A 207 -15.42 -14.16 -3.46
C ASP A 207 -15.74 -12.84 -4.18
N LEU A 208 -15.14 -11.72 -3.74
CA LEU A 208 -15.22 -10.44 -4.44
C LEU A 208 -14.74 -10.53 -5.90
N MET A 209 -13.55 -11.08 -6.13
CA MET A 209 -12.98 -11.18 -7.48
C MET A 209 -13.84 -12.09 -8.37
N ARG A 210 -14.47 -13.13 -7.79
CA ARG A 210 -15.43 -13.98 -8.51
C ARG A 210 -16.70 -13.23 -8.89
N MET A 211 -17.17 -12.30 -8.06
CA MET A 211 -18.36 -11.49 -8.33
C MET A 211 -18.11 -10.36 -9.34
N HIS A 212 -16.86 -9.89 -9.46
CA HIS A 212 -16.49 -8.75 -10.29
C HIS A 212 -15.29 -9.07 -11.20
N GLU A 213 -15.54 -9.77 -12.31
CA GLU A 213 -14.50 -10.22 -13.25
C GLU A 213 -13.64 -9.05 -13.78
N ASP A 214 -14.25 -7.91 -14.11
CA ASP A 214 -13.53 -6.72 -14.58
C ASP A 214 -12.55 -6.18 -13.52
N LEU A 215 -12.93 -6.22 -12.24
CA LEU A 215 -12.07 -5.81 -11.14
C LEU A 215 -10.95 -6.83 -10.96
N ALA A 216 -11.26 -8.12 -10.99
CA ALA A 216 -10.27 -9.19 -10.90
C ALA A 216 -9.20 -9.07 -11.99
N ALA A 217 -9.60 -8.76 -13.24
CA ALA A 217 -8.67 -8.54 -14.34
C ALA A 217 -7.69 -7.39 -14.06
N LEU A 218 -8.18 -6.27 -13.50
CA LEU A 218 -7.31 -5.14 -13.11
C LEU A 218 -6.37 -5.48 -11.95
N LEU A 219 -6.84 -6.28 -10.99
CA LEU A 219 -6.05 -6.65 -9.82
C LEU A 219 -4.97 -7.68 -10.14
N LEU A 220 -5.26 -8.65 -11.01
CA LEU A 220 -4.36 -9.77 -11.29
C LEU A 220 -3.40 -9.52 -12.46
N THR A 221 -3.72 -8.57 -13.35
CA THR A 221 -2.82 -8.22 -14.45
C THR A 221 -1.66 -7.35 -13.94
N PRO A 222 -0.40 -7.74 -14.14
CA PRO A 222 0.74 -6.89 -13.80
C PRO A 222 0.73 -5.62 -14.65
N THR A 223 0.68 -4.45 -14.00
CA THR A 223 0.82 -3.16 -14.68
C THR A 223 2.29 -2.82 -14.87
N GLY A 224 2.89 -3.35 -15.95
CA GLY A 224 4.12 -2.83 -16.57
C GLY A 224 5.34 -2.75 -15.66
N ALA A 225 6.00 -3.88 -15.41
CA ALA A 225 7.44 -3.85 -15.21
C ALA A 225 8.09 -3.49 -16.56
N PRO A 226 9.04 -2.53 -16.64
CA PRO A 226 9.89 -2.46 -17.81
C PRO A 226 10.61 -3.80 -17.93
N ALA A 227 10.43 -4.49 -19.06
CA ALA A 227 11.15 -5.71 -19.36
C ALA A 227 12.64 -5.47 -19.05
N ARG A 228 13.21 -6.24 -18.10
CA ARG A 228 14.66 -6.35 -17.99
C ARG A 228 15.12 -6.86 -19.35
N LYS A 229 15.73 -5.99 -20.17
CA LYS A 229 16.50 -6.43 -21.32
C LYS A 229 17.60 -7.31 -20.74
N SER A 230 17.47 -8.62 -20.96
CA SER A 230 18.58 -9.54 -20.80
C SER A 230 19.61 -9.13 -21.84
N ASP A 231 20.67 -8.45 -21.41
CA ASP A 231 21.89 -8.35 -22.20
C ASP A 231 22.55 -9.74 -22.17
N SER A 232 22.01 -10.67 -22.97
CA SER A 232 22.76 -11.81 -23.46
C SER A 232 23.55 -11.35 -24.67
N ALA A 233 24.63 -10.61 -24.44
CA ALA A 233 25.70 -10.50 -25.42
C ALA A 233 26.55 -11.77 -25.36
N SER A 234 26.08 -12.82 -26.02
CA SER A 234 26.89 -13.97 -26.38
C SER A 234 26.76 -14.21 -27.88
N THR A 235 27.71 -13.68 -28.64
CA THR A 235 28.19 -14.25 -29.92
C THR A 235 29.60 -13.69 -30.16
N THR A 236 30.66 -14.42 -29.81
CA THR A 236 31.48 -15.23 -30.74
C THR A 236 31.64 -14.60 -32.13
N SER A 237 32.81 -13.99 -32.37
CA SER A 237 33.86 -14.50 -33.28
C SER A 237 35.13 -13.66 -33.14
#